data_AF-A0A2E4KY12-F1
#
_entry.id   AF-A0A2E4KY12-F1
#
_cell.length_a   1.000
_cell.length_b   1.000
_cell.length_c   1.000
_cell.angle_alpha   90.00
_cell.angle_beta   90.00
_cell.angle_gamma   90.00
#
_symmetry.space_group_name_H-M   'P 1'
#
loop_
_entity.id
_entity.type
_entity.pdbx_description
1 polymer ?
#
loop_
_entity_poly.entity_id
_entity_poly.type
_entity_poly.pdbx_seq_one_letter_code
_entity_poly.pdbx_strand_id
1 'polypeptide(L)'
;MSDPYGDAEAARYDNPVASRRWILELLEEIGRPLDYEEIVVLTNTEEINRERLIARLSAMCRDGQLITDRIGRYVLVDKAGLVSGRVVAHRDGFGFFEPDDGGNNLYLHDRQMRKVFHGDRVLVAIMPASKHSRGKREARIVEVLDRIHQRLIGRLRDQEGIKFVTPEDDRFLHEILIPGDRMHGAKIGQFVVVQVDSFPESNRQPVGHVVDVVGNASDPGIEVQVALRSHDLPHQFSDEAISQAKAFGDVIDPSIAATRLDLRHLPFVTIDGEDAKDFDDAVYVAPREKNGWTLWVAIADVANYVEEQSPLDQTALER
;
A
#
# COMPACT_ATOMS: atom_id res chain seq x y z
N MET A 1 -23.78 -38.33 12.15
CA MET A 1 -22.60 -39.04 11.61
C MET A 1 -21.52 -39.07 12.68
N SER A 2 -20.59 -40.03 12.64
CA SER A 2 -19.44 -40.08 13.55
C SER A 2 -18.28 -39.29 12.94
N ASP A 3 -17.59 -38.47 13.73
CA ASP A 3 -16.43 -37.68 13.27
C ASP A 3 -15.27 -38.62 12.87
N PRO A 4 -14.90 -38.71 11.58
CA PRO A 4 -13.84 -39.60 11.12
C PRO A 4 -12.43 -39.09 11.49
N TYR A 5 -12.30 -37.86 12.02
CA TYR A 5 -11.04 -37.27 12.48
C TYR A 5 -10.98 -37.11 13.99
N GLY A 6 -11.99 -37.60 14.72
CA GLY A 6 -12.08 -37.51 16.17
C GLY A 6 -10.88 -38.12 16.88
N ASP A 7 -10.32 -39.22 16.35
CA ASP A 7 -9.24 -39.99 16.97
C ASP A 7 -7.90 -39.23 17.10
N ALA A 8 -7.66 -38.21 16.26
CA ALA A 8 -6.45 -37.38 16.36
C ALA A 8 -6.54 -36.32 17.48
N GLU A 9 -7.75 -35.90 17.87
CA GLU A 9 -7.99 -34.92 18.95
C GLU A 9 -8.54 -35.55 20.25
N ALA A 10 -9.10 -36.77 20.18
CA ALA A 10 -9.72 -37.50 21.30
C ALA A 10 -8.71 -37.95 22.37
N ALA A 11 -7.40 -37.95 22.07
CA ALA A 11 -6.35 -38.29 23.04
C ALA A 11 -6.26 -37.32 24.24
N ARG A 12 -7.06 -36.25 24.29
CA ARG A 12 -7.03 -35.23 25.34
C ARG A 12 -8.27 -35.17 26.25
N TYR A 13 -9.41 -35.78 25.90
CA TYR A 13 -10.66 -35.60 26.66
C TYR A 13 -11.65 -36.79 26.52
N ASP A 14 -12.36 -37.12 27.60
CA ASP A 14 -13.34 -38.22 27.68
C ASP A 14 -14.60 -38.04 26.81
N ASN A 15 -14.82 -36.86 26.22
CA ASN A 15 -15.97 -36.58 25.36
C ASN A 15 -15.62 -35.54 24.27
N PRO A 16 -15.20 -35.97 23.07
CA PRO A 16 -14.65 -35.07 22.04
C PRO A 16 -15.74 -34.25 21.34
N VAL A 17 -15.41 -33.00 21.05
CA VAL A 17 -16.23 -32.09 20.23
C VAL A 17 -15.86 -32.31 18.76
N ALA A 18 -16.82 -32.11 17.85
CA ALA A 18 -16.60 -32.15 16.40
C ALA A 18 -15.32 -31.40 15.97
N SER A 19 -14.42 -32.10 15.29
CA SER A 19 -13.13 -31.58 14.84
C SER A 19 -13.31 -30.43 13.83
N ARG A 20 -12.32 -29.54 13.76
CA ARG A 20 -12.34 -28.42 12.79
C ARG A 20 -12.51 -28.91 11.36
N ARG A 21 -11.77 -29.96 10.99
CA ARG A 21 -11.78 -30.53 9.65
C ARG A 21 -13.15 -31.09 9.29
N TRP A 22 -13.79 -31.80 10.23
CA TRP A 22 -15.12 -32.34 10.00
C TRP A 22 -16.18 -31.24 9.86
N ILE A 23 -16.11 -30.17 10.67
CA ILE A 23 -17.03 -29.03 10.53
C ILE A 23 -16.89 -28.36 9.16
N LEU A 24 -15.66 -28.26 8.62
CA LEU A 24 -15.43 -27.72 7.28
C LEU A 24 -16.01 -28.64 6.20
N GLU A 25 -15.70 -29.94 6.23
CA GLU A 25 -16.22 -30.91 5.26
C GLU A 25 -17.76 -31.01 5.31
N LEU A 26 -18.36 -30.93 6.50
CA LEU A 26 -19.81 -30.91 6.69
C LEU A 26 -20.46 -29.70 6.00
N LEU A 27 -19.89 -28.51 6.19
CA LEU A 27 -20.39 -27.29 5.55
C LEU A 27 -20.17 -27.31 4.03
N GLU A 28 -19.12 -28.00 3.56
CA GLU A 28 -18.78 -28.13 2.13
C GLU A 28 -19.77 -29.08 1.44
N GLU A 29 -20.01 -30.26 2.03
CA GLU A 29 -20.96 -31.25 1.54
C GLU A 29 -22.40 -30.71 1.48
N ILE A 30 -22.78 -29.93 2.50
CA ILE A 30 -24.13 -29.36 2.58
C ILE A 30 -24.30 -28.15 1.64
N GLY A 31 -23.22 -27.42 1.33
CA GLY A 31 -23.23 -26.33 0.35
C GLY A 31 -24.13 -25.14 0.69
N ARG A 32 -24.55 -24.99 1.95
CA ARG A 32 -25.37 -23.86 2.44
C ARG A 32 -24.98 -23.44 3.85
N PRO A 33 -25.29 -22.18 4.26
CA PRO A 33 -25.15 -21.75 5.65
C PRO A 33 -25.91 -22.64 6.63
N LEU A 34 -25.29 -22.96 7.77
CA LEU A 34 -25.90 -23.72 8.86
C LEU A 34 -25.97 -22.91 10.15
N ASP A 35 -27.11 -22.90 10.83
CA ASP A 35 -27.19 -22.32 12.18
C ASP A 35 -26.51 -23.21 13.24
N TYR A 36 -26.35 -22.66 14.44
CA TYR A 36 -25.72 -23.37 15.54
C TYR A 36 -26.43 -24.68 15.91
N GLU A 37 -27.76 -24.69 15.94
CA GLU A 37 -28.52 -25.89 16.31
C GLU A 37 -28.46 -26.95 15.20
N GLU A 38 -28.45 -26.54 13.93
CA GLU A 38 -28.22 -27.43 12.80
C GLU A 38 -26.85 -28.11 12.91
N ILE A 39 -25.79 -27.35 13.23
CA ILE A 39 -24.45 -27.93 13.43
C ILE A 39 -24.45 -28.88 14.61
N VAL A 40 -25.10 -28.54 15.74
CA VAL A 40 -25.21 -29.44 16.90
C VAL A 40 -25.88 -30.77 16.52
N VAL A 41 -26.99 -30.71 15.78
CA VAL A 41 -27.74 -31.90 15.33
C VAL A 41 -26.91 -32.74 14.36
N LEU A 42 -26.29 -32.11 13.36
CA LEU A 42 -25.52 -32.81 12.32
C LEU A 42 -24.25 -33.44 12.87
N THR A 43 -23.61 -32.77 13.82
CA THR A 43 -22.41 -33.28 14.51
C THR A 43 -22.71 -34.20 15.68
N ASN A 44 -24.00 -34.41 16.01
CA ASN A 44 -24.44 -35.17 17.18
C ASN A 44 -23.76 -34.71 18.48
N THR A 45 -23.60 -33.40 18.66
CA THR A 45 -22.91 -32.82 19.82
C THR A 45 -23.77 -32.95 21.07
N GLU A 46 -23.23 -33.61 22.09
CA GLU A 46 -23.89 -33.75 23.40
C GLU A 46 -24.02 -32.41 24.14
N GLU A 47 -25.01 -32.31 25.04
CA GLU A 47 -25.31 -31.09 25.77
C GLU A 47 -24.11 -30.56 26.58
N ILE A 48 -23.33 -31.46 27.18
CA ILE A 48 -22.11 -31.13 27.92
C ILE A 48 -21.00 -30.49 27.05
N ASN A 49 -21.06 -30.68 25.74
CA ASN A 49 -20.05 -30.24 24.77
C ASN A 49 -20.48 -29.00 23.96
N ARG A 50 -21.70 -28.49 24.17
CA ARG A 50 -22.25 -27.31 23.48
C ARG A 50 -21.37 -26.06 23.65
N GLU A 51 -20.96 -25.73 24.87
CA GLU A 51 -20.08 -24.56 25.12
C GLU A 51 -18.73 -24.67 24.39
N ARG A 52 -18.17 -25.88 24.32
CA ARG A 52 -16.89 -26.13 23.64
C ARG A 52 -17.04 -26.02 22.14
N LEU A 53 -18.17 -26.45 21.57
CA LEU A 53 -18.49 -26.26 20.16
C LEU A 53 -18.61 -24.77 19.81
N ILE A 54 -19.28 -23.97 20.65
CA ILE A 54 -19.36 -22.51 20.48
C ILE A 54 -17.96 -21.89 20.46
N ALA A 55 -17.11 -22.26 21.43
CA ALA A 55 -15.74 -21.77 21.50
C ALA A 55 -14.92 -22.17 20.26
N ARG A 56 -15.14 -23.38 19.72
CA ARG A 56 -14.49 -23.88 18.51
C ARG A 56 -14.94 -23.13 17.25
N LEU A 57 -16.24 -22.98 17.04
CA LEU A 57 -16.80 -22.21 15.92
C LEU A 57 -16.33 -20.75 15.97
N SER A 58 -16.28 -20.16 17.17
CA SER A 58 -15.72 -18.82 17.38
C SER A 58 -14.23 -18.74 17.07
N ALA A 59 -13.45 -19.78 17.38
CA ALA A 59 -12.05 -19.88 16.97
C ALA A 59 -11.91 -20.00 15.45
N MET A 60 -12.71 -20.84 14.80
CA MET A 60 -12.69 -21.00 13.34
C MET A 60 -13.10 -19.71 12.61
N CYS A 61 -14.02 -18.92 13.17
CA CYS A 61 -14.34 -17.59 12.65
C CYS A 61 -13.21 -16.57 12.85
N ARG A 62 -12.49 -16.64 13.98
CA ARG A 62 -11.30 -15.81 14.20
C ARG A 62 -10.17 -16.17 13.24
N ASP A 63 -10.00 -17.47 12.98
CA ASP A 63 -8.99 -18.03 12.09
C ASP A 63 -9.38 -17.90 10.60
N GLY A 64 -10.50 -17.23 10.29
CA GLY A 64 -10.94 -16.94 8.93
C GLY A 64 -11.45 -18.15 8.13
N GLN A 65 -11.60 -19.31 8.77
CA GLN A 65 -12.06 -20.54 8.12
C GLN A 65 -13.59 -20.51 7.89
N LEU A 66 -14.31 -19.81 8.77
CA LEU A 66 -15.76 -19.65 8.72
C LEU A 66 -16.14 -18.17 8.85
N ILE A 67 -17.28 -17.79 8.26
CA ILE A 67 -17.94 -16.51 8.55
C ILE A 67 -19.36 -16.77 9.05
N THR A 68 -19.86 -15.89 9.91
CA THR A 68 -21.27 -15.90 10.32
C THR A 68 -22.08 -14.93 9.47
N ASP A 69 -23.24 -15.38 8.97
CA ASP A 69 -24.22 -14.53 8.32
C ASP A 69 -25.02 -13.69 9.34
N ARG A 70 -26.01 -12.92 8.86
CA ARG A 70 -26.83 -12.02 9.70
C ARG A 70 -27.71 -12.73 10.73
N ILE A 71 -28.07 -13.99 10.51
CA ILE A 71 -28.95 -14.78 11.38
C ILE A 71 -28.11 -15.66 12.32
N GLY A 72 -26.78 -15.57 12.25
CA GLY A 72 -25.85 -16.33 13.07
C GLY A 72 -25.49 -17.69 12.47
N ARG A 73 -25.70 -17.89 11.16
CA ARG A 73 -25.35 -19.13 10.47
C ARG A 73 -23.91 -19.12 9.99
N TYR A 74 -23.22 -20.23 10.14
CA TYR A 74 -21.85 -20.42 9.73
C TYR A 74 -21.79 -20.78 8.25
N VAL A 75 -20.87 -20.15 7.53
CA VAL A 75 -20.61 -20.36 6.11
C VAL A 75 -19.13 -20.61 5.93
N LEU A 76 -18.78 -21.57 5.08
CA LEU A 76 -17.43 -21.71 4.58
C LEU A 76 -17.01 -20.45 3.85
N VAL A 77 -15.78 -20.04 4.09
CA VAL A 77 -15.11 -19.10 3.19
C VAL A 77 -14.69 -19.90 1.96
N ASP A 78 -15.62 -20.09 1.03
CA ASP A 78 -15.28 -20.67 -0.27
C ASP A 78 -14.37 -19.67 -1.02
N LYS A 79 -13.18 -20.13 -1.41
CA LYS A 79 -12.23 -19.31 -2.17
C LYS A 79 -12.81 -18.81 -3.50
N ALA A 80 -13.89 -19.44 -4.00
CA ALA A 80 -14.60 -19.01 -5.19
C ALA A 80 -15.42 -17.70 -5.03
N GLY A 81 -15.74 -17.28 -3.80
CA GLY A 81 -16.51 -16.06 -3.51
C GLY A 81 -15.67 -14.87 -3.03
N LEU A 82 -14.34 -15.00 -3.07
CA LEU A 82 -13.41 -13.98 -2.61
C LEU A 82 -12.96 -13.10 -3.77
N VAL A 83 -12.83 -11.81 -3.49
CA VAL A 83 -12.36 -10.82 -4.46
C VAL A 83 -11.04 -10.24 -3.97
N SER A 84 -10.04 -10.20 -4.85
CA SER A 84 -8.76 -9.52 -4.62
C SER A 84 -8.84 -8.06 -5.04
N GLY A 85 -8.11 -7.20 -4.34
CA GLY A 85 -8.13 -5.78 -4.61
C GLY A 85 -7.32 -4.97 -3.61
N ARG A 86 -7.39 -3.65 -3.71
CA ARG A 86 -6.56 -2.73 -2.91
C ARG A 86 -7.38 -2.02 -1.84
N VAL A 87 -6.72 -1.73 -0.72
CA VAL A 87 -7.30 -0.94 0.37
C VAL A 87 -7.03 0.55 0.16
N VAL A 88 -8.10 1.33 0.10
CA VAL A 88 -8.06 2.79 0.11
C VAL A 88 -8.54 3.28 1.47
N ALA A 89 -7.61 3.70 2.32
CA ALA A 89 -7.94 4.19 3.66
C ALA A 89 -8.44 5.64 3.60
N HIS A 90 -9.31 5.98 4.54
CA HIS A 90 -9.80 7.34 4.76
C HIS A 90 -9.38 7.81 6.15
N ARG A 91 -9.01 9.09 6.28
CA ARG A 91 -8.52 9.72 7.52
C ARG A 91 -9.45 9.58 8.74
N ASP A 92 -10.75 9.42 8.51
CA ASP A 92 -11.76 9.21 9.57
C ASP A 92 -11.76 7.77 10.14
N GLY A 93 -10.87 6.90 9.66
CA GLY A 93 -10.66 5.55 10.18
C GLY A 93 -11.36 4.43 9.41
N PHE A 94 -12.31 4.75 8.52
CA PHE A 94 -12.89 3.78 7.60
C PHE A 94 -12.06 3.68 6.31
N GLY A 95 -12.43 2.78 5.41
CA GLY A 95 -11.82 2.71 4.08
C GLY A 95 -12.74 2.10 3.04
N PHE A 96 -12.17 1.91 1.86
CA PHE A 96 -12.79 1.23 0.75
C PHE A 96 -11.87 0.14 0.23
N PHE A 97 -12.48 -0.90 -0.31
CA PHE A 97 -11.83 -1.94 -1.07
C PHE A 97 -12.13 -1.70 -2.54
N GLU A 98 -11.08 -1.56 -3.35
CA GLU A 98 -11.15 -1.42 -4.80
C GLU A 98 -10.81 -2.77 -5.45
N PRO A 99 -11.78 -3.46 -6.06
CA PRO A 99 -11.55 -4.74 -6.71
C PRO A 99 -10.55 -4.65 -7.87
N ASP A 100 -9.68 -5.66 -8.03
CA ASP A 100 -8.76 -5.75 -9.16
C ASP A 100 -9.50 -5.91 -10.51
N ASP A 101 -10.73 -6.43 -10.48
CA ASP A 101 -11.58 -6.65 -11.66
C ASP A 101 -12.32 -5.38 -12.13
N GLY A 102 -12.08 -4.24 -11.49
CA GLY A 102 -12.73 -2.96 -11.81
C GLY A 102 -14.19 -2.87 -11.37
N GLY A 103 -14.64 -3.78 -10.49
CA GLY A 103 -15.96 -3.71 -9.88
C GLY A 103 -16.16 -2.49 -8.97
N ASN A 104 -17.39 -2.34 -8.46
CA ASN A 104 -17.72 -1.24 -7.54
C ASN A 104 -16.96 -1.34 -6.21
N ASN A 105 -16.42 -0.21 -5.76
CA ASN A 105 -15.76 -0.10 -4.46
C ASN A 105 -16.67 -0.54 -3.32
N LEU A 106 -16.12 -1.34 -2.41
CA LEU A 106 -16.82 -1.89 -1.25
C LEU A 106 -16.38 -1.16 0.01
N TYR A 107 -17.28 -0.93 0.94
CA TYR A 107 -16.97 -0.24 2.18
C TYR A 107 -16.27 -1.16 3.19
N LEU A 108 -15.20 -0.66 3.82
CA LEU A 108 -14.48 -1.30 4.92
C LEU A 108 -14.68 -0.51 6.21
N HIS A 109 -15.24 -1.16 7.23
CA HIS A 109 -15.40 -0.57 8.56
C HIS A 109 -14.05 -0.36 9.25
N ASP A 110 -14.03 0.54 10.24
CA ASP A 110 -12.87 0.85 11.09
C ASP A 110 -12.16 -0.40 11.64
N ARG A 111 -12.92 -1.39 12.09
CA ARG A 111 -12.39 -2.67 12.60
C ARG A 111 -11.62 -3.48 11.55
N GLN A 112 -11.98 -3.35 10.27
CA GLN A 112 -11.23 -3.99 9.18
C GLN A 112 -9.95 -3.20 8.90
N MET A 113 -10.03 -1.87 8.89
CA MET A 113 -8.89 -0.99 8.66
C MET A 113 -7.78 -1.13 9.70
N ARG A 114 -8.11 -1.58 10.91
CA ARG A 114 -7.11 -1.90 11.95
C ARG A 114 -6.13 -3.04 11.59
N LYS A 115 -6.35 -3.79 10.51
CA LYS A 115 -5.50 -4.93 10.12
C LYS A 115 -4.54 -4.61 8.97
N VAL A 116 -4.67 -3.43 8.38
CA VAL A 116 -4.09 -3.10 7.08
C VAL A 116 -3.56 -1.68 7.06
N PHE A 117 -2.63 -1.43 6.15
CA PHE A 117 -2.25 -0.10 5.73
C PHE A 117 -3.02 0.32 4.48
N HIS A 118 -3.00 1.62 4.23
CA HIS A 118 -3.37 2.15 2.93
C HIS A 118 -2.53 1.46 1.83
N GLY A 119 -3.13 1.16 0.68
CA GLY A 119 -2.45 0.58 -0.46
C GLY A 119 -2.38 -0.95 -0.43
N ASP A 120 -2.39 -1.58 0.76
CA ASP A 120 -2.29 -3.04 0.89
C ASP A 120 -3.25 -3.78 -0.04
N ARG A 121 -2.74 -4.82 -0.70
CA ARG A 121 -3.54 -5.71 -1.52
C ARG A 121 -4.09 -6.82 -0.66
N VAL A 122 -5.40 -7.01 -0.69
CA VAL A 122 -6.13 -7.90 0.23
C VAL A 122 -7.09 -8.79 -0.52
N LEU A 123 -7.43 -9.90 0.12
CA LEU A 123 -8.50 -10.78 -0.27
C LEU A 123 -9.70 -10.55 0.66
N VAL A 124 -10.87 -10.24 0.08
CA VAL A 124 -12.06 -9.91 0.86
C VAL A 124 -13.24 -10.83 0.55
N ALA A 125 -14.05 -11.06 1.56
CA ALA A 125 -15.38 -11.64 1.41
C ALA A 125 -16.42 -10.51 1.32
N ILE A 126 -17.25 -10.54 0.28
CA ILE A 126 -18.34 -9.59 0.09
C ILE A 126 -19.46 -9.90 1.08
N MET A 127 -19.85 -8.90 1.86
CA MET A 127 -20.93 -9.05 2.83
C MET A 127 -22.29 -8.80 2.16
N PRO A 128 -23.34 -9.57 2.50
CA PRO A 128 -24.70 -9.30 2.03
C PRO A 128 -25.18 -7.90 2.42
N ALA A 129 -26.01 -7.28 1.59
CA ALA A 129 -26.54 -5.93 1.85
C ALA A 129 -27.31 -5.86 3.20
N SER A 130 -26.87 -5.00 4.11
CA SER A 130 -27.52 -4.77 5.40
C SER A 130 -28.70 -3.79 5.26
N LYS A 131 -29.80 -4.02 6.02
CA LYS A 131 -30.94 -3.07 6.12
C LYS A 131 -30.52 -1.71 6.70
N HIS A 132 -29.40 -1.64 7.41
CA HIS A 132 -28.86 -0.41 8.01
C HIS A 132 -27.75 0.23 7.18
N SER A 133 -27.20 -0.49 6.19
CA SER A 133 -26.31 0.12 5.22
C SER A 133 -27.19 0.86 4.22
N ARG A 134 -27.02 2.18 4.09
CA ARG A 134 -27.71 3.03 3.11
C ARG A 134 -27.28 2.70 1.67
N GLY A 135 -27.46 1.46 1.23
CA GLY A 135 -27.12 0.98 -0.10
C GLY A 135 -25.63 0.70 -0.37
N LYS A 136 -24.73 0.84 0.62
CA LYS A 136 -23.30 0.54 0.43
C LYS A 136 -23.02 -0.95 0.66
N ARG A 137 -22.46 -1.63 -0.34
CA ARG A 137 -21.96 -3.01 -0.18
C ARG A 137 -20.72 -2.97 0.70
N GLU A 138 -20.62 -3.90 1.65
CA GLU A 138 -19.53 -3.97 2.62
C GLU A 138 -18.64 -5.17 2.31
N ALA A 139 -17.39 -5.11 2.75
CA ALA A 139 -16.42 -6.19 2.62
C ALA A 139 -15.76 -6.50 3.97
N ARG A 140 -15.33 -7.75 4.14
CA ARG A 140 -14.52 -8.20 5.27
C ARG A 140 -13.20 -8.75 4.75
N ILE A 141 -12.11 -8.25 5.31
CA ILE A 141 -10.75 -8.70 4.97
C ILE A 141 -10.56 -10.10 5.54
N VAL A 142 -10.26 -11.04 4.65
CA VAL A 142 -9.92 -12.43 4.96
C VAL A 142 -8.42 -12.56 5.13
N GLU A 143 -7.67 -12.03 4.17
CA GLU A 143 -6.21 -12.15 4.11
C GLU A 143 -5.59 -10.90 3.48
N VAL A 144 -4.35 -10.60 3.86
CA VAL A 144 -3.53 -9.57 3.19
C VAL A 144 -2.56 -10.30 2.27
N LEU A 145 -2.66 -10.03 0.98
CA LEU A 145 -1.88 -10.67 -0.06
C LEU A 145 -0.51 -10.01 -0.20
N ASP A 146 -0.50 -8.69 -0.35
CA ASP A 146 0.72 -7.90 -0.58
C ASP A 146 0.74 -6.65 0.31
N ARG A 147 1.85 -6.46 1.03
CA ARG A 147 2.11 -5.25 1.83
C ARG A 147 2.96 -4.28 1.01
N ILE A 148 2.38 -3.15 0.63
CA ILE A 148 3.06 -2.19 -0.26
C ILE A 148 4.05 -1.34 0.51
N HIS A 149 3.62 -0.81 1.65
CA HIS A 149 4.42 0.13 2.41
C HIS A 149 5.23 -0.61 3.47
N GLN A 150 6.50 -0.86 3.15
CA GLN A 150 7.47 -1.40 4.12
C GLN A 150 8.20 -0.28 4.89
N ARG A 151 8.26 0.91 4.29
CA ARG A 151 8.87 2.10 4.88
C ARG A 151 7.85 3.22 4.94
N LEU A 152 7.86 3.95 6.04
CA LEU A 152 6.96 5.08 6.27
C LEU A 152 7.75 6.24 6.86
N ILE A 153 7.48 7.44 6.36
CA ILE A 153 7.97 8.67 6.95
C ILE A 153 6.96 9.18 7.98
N GLY A 154 7.47 9.63 9.11
CA GLY A 154 6.63 10.14 10.17
C GLY A 154 7.42 10.92 11.21
N ARG A 155 6.70 11.47 12.16
CA ARG A 155 7.28 12.21 13.28
C ARG A 155 7.45 11.31 14.49
N LEU A 156 8.66 11.28 15.03
CA LEU A 156 8.97 10.54 16.25
C LEU A 156 8.42 11.28 17.48
N ARG A 157 7.63 10.58 18.30
CA ARG A 157 6.98 11.09 19.51
C ARG A 157 7.27 10.14 20.68
N ASP A 158 7.19 10.70 21.88
CA ASP A 158 7.23 9.95 23.14
C ASP A 158 5.92 10.20 23.88
N GLN A 159 5.29 9.12 24.33
CA GLN A 159 4.10 9.15 25.15
C GLN A 159 4.32 8.22 26.34
N GLU A 160 4.46 8.81 27.52
CA GLU A 160 4.68 8.08 28.78
C GLU A 160 5.88 7.10 28.74
N GLY A 161 6.96 7.48 28.02
CA GLY A 161 8.15 6.67 27.85
C GLY A 161 8.06 5.59 26.77
N ILE A 162 6.91 5.49 26.08
CA ILE A 162 6.73 4.66 24.90
C ILE A 162 6.88 5.53 23.66
N LYS A 163 7.74 5.08 22.73
CA LYS A 163 8.10 5.85 21.54
C LYS A 163 7.32 5.37 20.34
N PHE A 164 6.77 6.31 19.59
CA PHE A 164 5.97 6.02 18.41
C PHE A 164 6.39 6.92 17.26
N VAL A 165 6.20 6.44 16.04
CA VAL A 165 6.24 7.28 14.85
C VAL A 165 4.83 7.41 14.32
N THR A 166 4.33 8.63 14.30
CA THR A 166 3.07 8.99 13.65
C THR A 166 3.37 9.26 12.17
N PRO A 167 2.83 8.49 11.22
CA PRO A 167 3.02 8.75 9.79
C PRO A 167 2.52 10.14 9.39
N GLU A 168 3.13 10.74 8.37
CA GLU A 168 2.69 12.05 7.86
C GLU A 168 1.43 11.98 6.99
N ASP A 169 1.21 10.85 6.32
CA ASP A 169 -0.01 10.61 5.57
C ASP A 169 -1.12 10.14 6.52
N ASP A 170 -2.17 10.95 6.64
CA ASP A 170 -3.31 10.75 7.54
C ASP A 170 -4.18 9.50 7.19
N ARG A 171 -3.95 8.91 6.02
CA ARG A 171 -4.54 7.62 5.63
C ARG A 171 -3.90 6.44 6.35
N PHE A 172 -2.70 6.61 6.92
CA PHE A 172 -2.08 5.60 7.78
C PHE A 172 -2.56 5.78 9.22
N LEU A 173 -3.59 5.01 9.56
CA LEU A 173 -4.30 5.11 10.84
C LEU A 173 -3.50 4.62 12.06
N HIS A 174 -2.35 3.98 11.83
CA HIS A 174 -1.57 3.32 12.88
C HIS A 174 -0.32 4.12 13.20
N GLU A 175 -0.12 4.39 14.48
CA GLU A 175 1.20 4.77 14.98
C GLU A 175 2.09 3.53 15.07
N ILE A 176 3.35 3.68 14.65
CA ILE A 176 4.32 2.59 14.65
C ILE A 176 5.11 2.64 15.94
N LEU A 177 5.03 1.58 16.74
CA LEU A 177 5.81 1.44 17.96
C LEU A 177 7.30 1.30 17.61
N ILE A 178 8.15 2.13 18.22
CA ILE A 178 9.59 2.08 18.07
C ILE A 178 10.23 1.67 19.39
N PRO A 179 10.78 0.45 19.50
CA PRO A 179 11.57 0.05 20.66
C PRO A 179 12.72 1.02 20.94
N GLY A 180 13.02 1.26 22.21
CA GLY A 180 13.97 2.30 22.61
C GLY A 180 15.41 2.08 22.10
N ASP A 181 15.79 0.83 21.84
CA ASP A 181 17.06 0.40 21.24
C ASP A 181 17.10 0.54 19.72
N ARG A 182 15.97 0.86 19.07
CA ARG A 182 15.79 0.89 17.62
C ARG A 182 15.51 2.28 17.03
N MET A 183 15.97 3.32 17.74
CA MET A 183 15.78 4.72 17.34
C MET A 183 16.82 5.24 16.34
N HIS A 184 17.90 4.50 16.10
CA HIS A 184 18.99 4.94 15.21
C HIS A 184 19.51 6.37 15.51
N GLY A 185 19.61 6.73 16.79
CA GLY A 185 20.07 8.06 17.21
C GLY A 185 19.06 9.21 17.02
N ALA A 186 17.86 8.93 16.51
CA ALA A 186 16.81 9.93 16.35
C ALA A 186 16.40 10.56 17.68
N LYS A 187 16.02 11.82 17.64
CA LYS A 187 15.50 12.58 18.77
C LYS A 187 13.99 12.78 18.63
N ILE A 188 13.31 12.87 19.77
CA ILE A 188 11.88 13.16 19.81
C ILE A 188 11.58 14.48 19.08
N GLY A 189 10.54 14.48 18.26
CA GLY A 189 10.11 15.60 17.46
C GLY A 189 10.68 15.64 16.04
N GLN A 190 11.69 14.82 15.72
CA GLN A 190 12.28 14.73 14.38
C GLN A 190 11.42 13.92 13.42
N PHE A 191 11.55 14.25 12.13
CA PHE A 191 11.08 13.42 11.03
C PHE A 191 12.06 12.28 10.80
N VAL A 192 11.52 11.08 10.71
CA VAL A 192 12.28 9.84 10.55
C VAL A 192 11.62 8.94 9.52
N VAL A 193 12.44 8.14 8.85
CA VAL A 193 11.96 7.01 8.05
C VAL A 193 12.04 5.77 8.91
N VAL A 194 10.92 5.05 8.98
CA VAL A 194 10.76 3.82 9.75
C VAL A 194 10.59 2.66 8.81
N GLN A 195 11.34 1.60 9.03
CA GLN A 195 11.08 0.28 8.46
C GLN A 195 10.10 -0.47 9.38
N VAL A 196 9.01 -0.98 8.80
CA VAL A 196 8.02 -1.77 9.53
C VAL A 196 8.51 -3.22 9.64
N ASP A 197 8.72 -3.68 10.89
CA ASP A 197 9.15 -5.04 11.20
C ASP A 197 7.96 -5.98 11.40
N SER A 198 6.87 -5.45 11.98
CA SER A 198 5.62 -6.16 12.22
C SER A 198 4.48 -5.27 11.77
N PHE A 199 3.65 -5.78 10.87
CA PHE A 199 2.47 -5.10 10.35
C PHE A 199 1.32 -5.12 11.38
N PRO A 200 0.32 -4.22 11.24
CA PRO A 200 -0.82 -4.20 12.13
C PRO A 200 -1.68 -5.46 11.98
N GLU A 201 -2.20 -5.92 13.11
CA GLU A 201 -3.24 -6.95 13.18
C GLU A 201 -4.36 -6.47 14.10
N SER A 202 -5.51 -7.16 14.11
CA SER A 202 -6.72 -6.75 14.84
C SER A 202 -6.47 -6.30 16.30
N ASN A 203 -5.50 -6.93 16.98
CA ASN A 203 -5.18 -6.70 18.39
C ASN A 203 -3.70 -6.33 18.60
N ARG A 204 -2.95 -5.99 17.54
CA ARG A 204 -1.52 -5.73 17.64
C ARG A 204 -1.15 -4.49 16.83
N GLN A 205 -0.51 -3.54 17.50
CA GLN A 205 0.05 -2.37 16.84
C GLN A 205 1.27 -2.75 15.99
N PRO A 206 1.52 -2.04 14.89
CA PRO A 206 2.73 -2.25 14.12
C PRO A 206 3.96 -1.86 14.93
N VAL A 207 5.05 -2.59 14.70
CA VAL A 207 6.35 -2.36 15.32
C VAL A 207 7.37 -2.13 14.22
N GLY A 208 8.27 -1.18 14.40
CA GLY A 208 9.32 -0.89 13.44
C GLY A 208 10.58 -0.36 14.09
N HIS A 209 11.53 0.01 13.23
CA HIS A 209 12.77 0.65 13.62
C HIS A 209 13.10 1.82 12.70
N VAL A 210 13.80 2.81 13.24
CA VAL A 210 14.25 3.96 12.45
C VAL A 210 15.41 3.51 11.57
N VAL A 211 15.33 3.83 10.27
CA VAL A 211 16.40 3.58 9.29
C VAL A 211 17.07 4.86 8.81
N ASP A 212 16.39 6.00 8.90
CA ASP A 212 16.96 7.29 8.51
C ASP A 212 16.34 8.44 9.33
N VAL A 213 17.15 9.45 9.63
CA VAL A 213 16.73 10.68 10.31
C VAL A 213 16.71 11.81 9.29
N VAL A 214 15.51 12.27 8.93
CA VAL A 214 15.32 13.27 7.88
C VAL A 214 15.71 14.66 8.39
N GLY A 215 15.33 15.00 9.62
CA GLY A 215 15.65 16.29 10.22
C GLY A 215 14.62 16.77 11.23
N ASN A 216 14.76 18.00 11.70
CA ASN A 216 13.81 18.65 12.59
C ASN A 216 12.74 19.39 11.78
N ALA A 217 11.55 19.54 12.35
CA ALA A 217 10.46 20.28 11.72
C ALA A 217 10.77 21.78 11.48
N SER A 218 11.81 22.32 12.10
CA SER A 218 12.27 23.70 11.92
C SER A 218 13.36 23.86 10.85
N ASP A 219 13.86 22.76 10.30
CA ASP A 219 15.00 22.79 9.38
C ASP A 219 14.53 23.29 8.00
N PRO A 220 15.24 24.24 7.36
CA PRO A 220 14.86 24.74 6.04
C PRO A 220 14.80 23.62 5.00
N GLY A 221 13.69 23.54 4.25
CA GLY A 221 13.51 22.56 3.17
C GLY A 221 13.08 21.16 3.62
N ILE A 222 12.77 20.99 4.92
CA ILE A 222 12.28 19.72 5.45
C ILE A 222 10.94 19.32 4.82
N GLU A 223 10.08 20.27 4.46
CA GLU A 223 8.77 20.00 3.87
C GLU A 223 8.93 19.30 2.52
N VAL A 224 9.92 19.70 1.74
CA VAL A 224 10.24 19.09 0.44
C VAL A 224 10.72 17.65 0.64
N GLN A 225 11.63 17.43 1.59
CA GLN A 225 12.14 16.09 1.89
C GLN A 225 11.06 15.15 2.40
N VAL A 226 10.15 15.68 3.23
CA VAL A 226 9.00 14.92 3.74
C VAL A 226 8.06 14.57 2.60
N ALA A 227 7.70 15.53 1.75
CA ALA A 227 6.79 15.31 0.62
C ALA A 227 7.35 14.31 -0.41
N LEU A 228 8.64 14.42 -0.75
CA LEU A 228 9.30 13.47 -1.67
C LEU A 228 9.19 12.04 -1.14
N ARG A 229 9.41 11.84 0.16
CA ARG A 229 9.43 10.50 0.77
C ARG A 229 8.04 9.97 1.11
N SER A 230 7.06 10.83 1.44
CA SER A 230 5.69 10.41 1.74
C SER A 230 4.97 9.91 0.49
N HIS A 231 5.33 10.45 -0.67
CA HIS A 231 4.77 10.06 -1.97
C HIS A 231 5.63 9.02 -2.71
N ASP A 232 6.66 8.47 -2.05
CA ASP A 232 7.61 7.51 -2.63
C ASP A 232 8.19 8.00 -3.98
N LEU A 233 8.41 9.32 -4.09
CA LEU A 233 8.92 9.93 -5.31
C LEU A 233 10.41 9.60 -5.45
N PRO A 234 10.86 9.12 -6.63
CA PRO A 234 12.27 8.84 -6.85
C PRO A 234 13.10 10.13 -6.80
N HIS A 235 13.78 10.33 -5.67
CA HIS A 235 14.53 11.56 -5.38
C HIS A 235 16.05 11.39 -5.46
N GLN A 236 16.52 10.16 -5.65
CA GLN A 236 17.95 9.84 -5.83
C GLN A 236 18.19 9.42 -7.27
N PHE A 237 19.32 9.83 -7.83
CA PHE A 237 19.81 9.33 -9.11
C PHE A 237 20.77 8.18 -8.83
N SER A 238 20.78 7.17 -9.71
CA SER A 238 21.76 6.08 -9.63
C SER A 238 23.18 6.62 -9.86
N ASP A 239 24.17 5.96 -9.25
CA ASP A 239 25.58 6.34 -9.42
C ASP A 239 26.00 6.22 -10.90
N GLU A 240 25.42 5.27 -11.63
CA GLU A 240 25.62 5.09 -13.06
C GLU A 240 25.06 6.27 -13.86
N ALA A 241 23.84 6.74 -13.57
CA ALA A 241 23.25 7.90 -14.24
C ALA A 241 24.04 9.19 -13.96
N ILE A 242 24.46 9.40 -12.70
CA ILE A 242 25.31 10.54 -12.33
C ILE A 242 26.64 10.49 -13.08
N SER A 243 27.25 9.31 -13.16
CA SER A 243 28.54 9.12 -13.85
C SER A 243 28.41 9.35 -15.35
N GLN A 244 27.34 8.86 -15.98
CA GLN A 244 27.04 9.10 -17.39
C GLN A 244 26.84 10.60 -17.67
N ALA A 245 26.03 11.30 -16.86
CA ALA A 245 25.81 12.73 -17.02
C ALA A 245 27.13 13.53 -16.92
N LYS A 246 27.97 13.21 -15.94
CA LYS A 246 29.29 13.86 -15.76
C LYS A 246 30.25 13.61 -16.91
N ALA A 247 30.11 12.49 -17.63
CA ALA A 247 31.00 12.15 -18.73
C ALA A 247 30.83 13.05 -19.97
N PHE A 248 29.66 13.68 -20.15
CA PHE A 248 29.41 14.61 -21.26
C PHE A 248 30.18 15.93 -21.13
N GLY A 249 30.45 16.37 -19.89
CA GLY A 249 31.17 17.62 -19.63
C GLY A 249 30.46 18.88 -20.15
N ASP A 250 31.22 19.97 -20.27
CA ASP A 250 30.68 21.30 -20.61
C ASP A 250 30.97 21.73 -22.07
N VAL A 251 31.58 20.85 -22.86
CA VAL A 251 32.04 21.16 -24.22
C VAL A 251 31.36 20.25 -25.22
N ILE A 252 30.66 20.84 -26.19
CA ILE A 252 30.01 20.11 -27.27
C ILE A 252 31.07 19.46 -28.16
N ASP A 253 30.91 18.16 -28.44
CA ASP A 253 31.76 17.43 -29.37
C ASP A 253 31.72 18.08 -30.78
N PRO A 254 32.87 18.52 -31.32
CA PRO A 254 32.94 19.12 -32.65
C PRO A 254 32.41 18.22 -33.77
N SER A 255 32.52 16.90 -33.63
CA SER A 255 32.01 15.93 -34.61
C SER A 255 30.48 15.92 -34.66
N ILE A 256 29.82 16.05 -33.51
CA ILE A 256 28.36 16.18 -33.43
C ILE A 256 27.93 17.54 -34.01
N ALA A 257 28.60 18.62 -33.61
CA ALA A 257 28.30 19.96 -34.11
C ALA A 257 28.39 20.06 -35.64
N ALA A 258 29.36 19.37 -36.26
CA ALA A 258 29.55 19.36 -37.71
C ALA A 258 28.39 18.72 -38.51
N THR A 259 27.54 17.91 -37.86
CA THR A 259 26.37 17.28 -38.51
C THR A 259 25.12 18.17 -38.47
N ARG A 260 25.17 19.31 -37.78
CA ARG A 260 24.01 20.18 -37.51
C ARG A 260 24.12 21.50 -38.26
N LEU A 261 22.97 22.14 -38.50
CA LEU A 261 22.91 23.47 -39.09
C LEU A 261 23.38 24.52 -38.07
N ASP A 262 24.39 25.31 -38.42
CA ASP A 262 24.90 26.38 -37.57
C ASP A 262 24.03 27.64 -37.66
N LEU A 263 23.25 27.90 -36.60
CA LEU A 263 22.37 29.05 -36.47
C LEU A 263 22.87 30.10 -35.46
N ARG A 264 24.13 30.04 -35.01
CA ARG A 264 24.68 30.97 -33.99
C ARG A 264 24.64 32.45 -34.37
N HIS A 265 24.45 32.76 -35.66
CA HIS A 265 24.30 34.11 -36.18
C HIS A 265 22.89 34.68 -35.99
N LEU A 266 21.89 33.86 -35.64
CA LEU A 266 20.52 34.29 -35.36
C LEU A 266 20.36 34.59 -33.86
N PRO A 267 19.75 35.73 -33.48
CA PRO A 267 19.58 36.13 -32.08
C PRO A 267 18.36 35.42 -31.47
N PHE A 268 18.49 34.12 -31.18
CA PHE A 268 17.51 33.39 -30.39
C PHE A 268 17.41 33.96 -28.97
N VAL A 269 16.19 33.96 -28.42
CA VAL A 269 15.91 34.35 -27.03
C VAL A 269 15.09 33.27 -26.34
N THR A 270 15.23 33.14 -25.03
CA THR A 270 14.34 32.33 -24.18
C THR A 270 13.46 33.28 -23.35
N ILE A 271 12.29 32.82 -22.90
CA ILE A 271 11.33 33.65 -22.17
C ILE A 271 10.84 32.86 -20.95
N ASP A 272 11.60 32.97 -19.88
CA ASP A 272 11.46 32.14 -18.68
C ASP A 272 11.41 32.98 -17.40
N GLY A 273 11.07 32.34 -16.28
CA GLY A 273 11.16 32.96 -14.96
C GLY A 273 12.61 33.30 -14.58
N GLU A 274 12.80 34.35 -13.76
CA GLU A 274 14.13 34.79 -13.31
C GLU A 274 14.93 33.68 -12.59
N ASP A 275 14.22 32.78 -11.91
CA ASP A 275 14.81 31.66 -11.16
C ASP A 275 14.94 30.35 -11.97
N ALA A 276 14.57 30.35 -13.25
CA ALA A 276 14.63 29.16 -14.11
C ALA A 276 16.09 28.73 -14.35
N LYS A 277 16.31 27.41 -14.44
CA LYS A 277 17.66 26.82 -14.65
C LYS A 277 17.71 25.84 -15.82
N ASP A 278 16.56 25.55 -16.40
CA ASP A 278 16.24 24.52 -17.37
C ASP A 278 15.60 25.18 -18.61
N PHE A 279 16.43 25.93 -19.36
CA PHE A 279 15.99 26.64 -20.55
C PHE A 279 15.82 25.65 -21.73
N ASP A 280 14.63 25.08 -21.86
CA ASP A 280 14.34 24.00 -22.82
C ASP A 280 14.04 24.52 -24.24
N ASP A 281 13.57 25.76 -24.38
CA ASP A 281 13.19 26.33 -25.66
C ASP A 281 13.78 27.72 -25.92
N ALA A 282 14.01 28.01 -27.19
CA ALA A 282 14.42 29.32 -27.66
C ALA A 282 13.66 29.69 -28.94
N VAL A 283 13.30 30.97 -29.06
CA VAL A 283 12.52 31.49 -30.18
C VAL A 283 13.27 32.58 -30.93
N TYR A 284 13.10 32.59 -32.26
CA TYR A 284 13.56 33.67 -33.12
C TYR A 284 12.51 33.94 -34.20
N VAL A 285 12.20 35.22 -34.43
CA VAL A 285 11.16 35.63 -35.38
C VAL A 285 11.75 36.64 -36.36
N ALA A 286 11.55 36.39 -37.66
CA ALA A 286 12.04 37.26 -38.74
C ALA A 286 10.95 37.51 -39.79
N PRO A 287 10.85 38.74 -40.35
CA PRO A 287 9.91 39.02 -41.44
C PRO A 287 10.34 38.33 -42.74
N ARG A 288 9.37 37.92 -43.57
CA ARG A 288 9.61 37.36 -44.92
C ARG A 288 9.48 38.44 -45.99
N GLU A 289 10.23 38.30 -47.09
CA GLU A 289 10.26 39.28 -48.20
C GLU A 289 8.90 39.54 -48.87
N LYS A 290 7.98 38.56 -48.87
CA LYS A 290 6.68 38.64 -49.57
C LYS A 290 5.49 38.64 -48.61
N ASN A 291 5.60 39.39 -47.53
CA ASN A 291 4.62 39.48 -46.43
C ASN A 291 4.60 38.21 -45.54
N GLY A 292 4.38 38.40 -44.23
CA GLY A 292 4.40 37.34 -43.23
C GLY A 292 5.73 37.20 -42.47
N TRP A 293 5.79 36.18 -41.61
CA TRP A 293 6.88 35.97 -40.66
C TRP A 293 7.36 34.51 -40.70
N THR A 294 8.63 34.29 -40.40
CA THR A 294 9.19 32.98 -40.07
C THR A 294 9.44 32.94 -38.57
N LEU A 295 8.84 31.98 -37.90
CA LEU A 295 9.12 31.64 -36.51
C LEU A 295 10.03 30.41 -36.48
N TRP A 296 11.15 30.53 -35.79
CA TRP A 296 12.00 29.43 -35.40
C TRP A 296 11.74 29.11 -33.92
N VAL A 297 11.50 27.83 -33.64
CA VAL A 297 11.43 27.30 -32.28
C VAL A 297 12.53 26.24 -32.19
N ALA A 298 13.53 26.49 -31.34
CA ALA A 298 14.62 25.57 -31.07
C ALA A 298 14.35 24.92 -29.70
N ILE A 299 14.31 23.59 -29.67
CA ILE A 299 14.11 22.80 -28.45
C ILE A 299 15.42 22.12 -28.09
N ALA A 300 15.74 22.04 -26.80
CA ALA A 300 16.89 21.31 -26.29
C ALA A 300 16.87 19.86 -26.76
N ASP A 301 17.98 19.40 -27.32
CA ASP A 301 18.11 18.06 -27.88
C ASP A 301 18.64 17.07 -26.84
N VAL A 302 17.80 16.75 -25.86
CA VAL A 302 18.11 15.78 -24.79
C VAL A 302 18.34 14.38 -25.37
N ALA A 303 17.66 14.02 -26.46
CA ALA A 303 17.77 12.72 -27.11
C ALA A 303 19.17 12.44 -27.68
N ASN A 304 19.97 13.48 -27.95
CA ASN A 304 21.38 13.32 -28.31
C ASN A 304 22.25 12.76 -27.17
N TYR A 305 21.84 12.94 -25.91
CA TYR A 305 22.60 12.55 -24.72
C TYR A 305 22.00 11.34 -23.99
N VAL A 306 20.70 11.09 -24.17
CA VAL A 306 19.98 10.00 -23.53
C VAL A 306 19.67 8.93 -24.57
N GLU A 307 20.60 7.98 -24.71
CA GLU A 307 20.41 6.81 -25.58
C GLU A 307 19.47 5.79 -24.93
N GLU A 308 18.70 5.07 -25.75
CA GLU A 308 17.80 4.02 -25.29
C GLU A 308 18.54 2.98 -24.44
N GLN A 309 17.91 2.56 -23.34
CA GLN A 309 18.46 1.60 -22.36
C GLN A 309 19.69 2.08 -21.59
N SER A 310 20.15 3.32 -21.80
CA SER A 310 21.24 3.89 -21.01
C SER A 310 20.83 4.13 -19.54
N PRO A 311 21.79 4.26 -18.60
CA PRO A 311 21.47 4.58 -17.21
C PRO A 311 20.59 5.82 -17.05
N LEU A 312 20.82 6.88 -17.84
CA LEU A 312 19.98 8.08 -17.85
C LEU A 312 18.57 7.81 -18.38
N ASP A 313 18.40 6.97 -19.40
CA ASP A 313 17.09 6.61 -19.96
C ASP A 313 16.25 5.81 -18.97
N GLN A 314 16.83 4.80 -18.35
CA GLN A 314 16.17 4.00 -17.30
C GLN A 314 15.74 4.90 -16.13
N THR A 315 16.64 5.79 -15.70
CA THR A 315 16.41 6.75 -14.62
C THR A 315 15.36 7.82 -14.98
N ALA A 316 15.18 8.12 -16.27
CA ALA A 316 14.13 9.02 -16.75
C ALA A 316 12.77 8.31 -16.78
N LEU A 317 12.71 7.04 -17.19
CA LEU A 317 11.48 6.23 -17.20
C LEU A 317 10.93 5.92 -15.81
N GLU A 318 11.80 5.88 -14.80
CA GLU A 318 11.39 5.65 -13.40
C GLU A 318 10.65 6.84 -12.76
N ARG A 319 10.76 8.05 -13.33
CA ARG A 319 10.25 9.30 -12.74
C ARG A 319 9.04 9.86 -13.48
#